data_AF-A0A0R3TE75-F1
#
_entry.id   AF-A0A0R3TE75-F1
#
_cell.length_a   1.000
_cell.length_b   1.000
_cell.length_c   1.000
_cell.angle_alpha   90.00
_cell.angle_beta   90.00
_cell.angle_gamma   90.00
#
_symmetry.space_group_name_H-M   'P 1'
#
loop_
_entity.id
_entity.type
_entity.pdbx_description
1 polymer ?
#
loop_
_entity_poly.entity_id
_entity_poly.type
_entity_poly.pdbx_seq_one_letter_code
_entity_poly.pdbx_strand_id
1 'polypeptide(L)'
;MKAKKRLESVRRRADNLPDDLTEKEAWGKIKAMYKKAGLLKKKRRPISLVVNTKSGSKATKQQPGKGAKVKLVDKRMKSDLRGQARAAARKRGRGRGGRR
;
A
#
# COMPACT_ATOMS: atom_id res chain seq x y z
N MET A 1 -23.82 5.89 -3.75
CA MET A 1 -24.29 5.10 -4.92
C MET A 1 -23.22 4.29 -5.64
N LYS A 2 -22.08 4.87 -6.06
CA LYS A 2 -21.09 4.18 -6.92
C LYS A 2 -20.45 2.90 -6.33
N ALA A 3 -20.20 2.86 -5.02
CA ALA A 3 -19.61 1.68 -4.37
C ALA A 3 -20.60 0.49 -4.29
N LYS A 4 -21.87 0.75 -3.94
CA LYS A 4 -22.93 -0.27 -3.91
C LYS A 4 -23.15 -0.90 -5.30
N LYS A 5 -23.27 -0.06 -6.34
CA LYS A 5 -23.38 -0.52 -7.73
C LYS A 5 -22.20 -1.39 -8.19
N ARG A 6 -20.97 -1.05 -7.78
CA ARG A 6 -19.77 -1.86 -8.07
C ARG A 6 -19.81 -3.21 -7.37
N LEU A 7 -20.26 -3.24 -6.12
CA LEU A 7 -20.40 -4.47 -5.34
C LEU A 7 -21.45 -5.40 -5.94
N GLU A 8 -22.62 -4.89 -6.30
CA GLU A 8 -23.68 -5.66 -6.98
C GLU A 8 -23.23 -6.20 -8.33
N SER A 9 -22.55 -5.38 -9.14
CA SER A 9 -22.01 -5.82 -10.43
C SER A 9 -20.98 -6.95 -10.29
N VAL A 10 -20.12 -6.89 -9.26
CA VAL A 10 -19.13 -7.94 -9.01
C VAL A 10 -19.76 -9.21 -8.46
N ARG A 11 -20.80 -9.11 -7.62
CA ARG A 11 -21.59 -10.26 -7.16
C ARG A 11 -22.20 -11.01 -8.33
N ARG A 12 -22.96 -10.32 -9.19
CA ARG A 12 -23.56 -10.93 -10.40
C ARG A 12 -22.54 -11.62 -11.29
N ARG A 13 -21.32 -11.07 -11.41
CA ARG A 13 -20.23 -11.69 -12.19
C ARG A 13 -19.58 -12.88 -11.48
N ALA A 14 -19.55 -12.86 -10.14
CA ALA A 14 -19.05 -13.97 -9.33
C ALA A 14 -20.03 -15.15 -9.36
N ASP A 15 -21.33 -14.86 -9.39
CA ASP A 15 -22.38 -15.88 -9.45
C ASP A 15 -22.45 -16.55 -10.84
N ASN A 16 -22.12 -15.82 -11.91
CA ASN A 16 -22.10 -16.33 -13.29
C ASN A 16 -20.73 -16.92 -13.71
N LEU A 17 -19.95 -17.50 -12.80
CA LEU A 17 -18.77 -18.27 -13.21
C LEU A 17 -19.20 -19.62 -13.81
N PRO A 18 -18.44 -20.16 -14.77
CA PRO A 18 -18.69 -21.51 -15.27
C PRO A 18 -18.40 -22.55 -14.18
N ASP A 19 -19.25 -23.57 -14.11
CA ASP A 19 -19.17 -24.67 -13.13
C ASP A 19 -18.02 -25.65 -13.41
N ASP A 20 -17.37 -25.56 -14.58
CA ASP A 20 -16.25 -26.41 -14.99
C ASP A 20 -14.95 -26.16 -14.21
N LEU A 21 -14.95 -25.23 -13.25
CA LEU A 21 -13.77 -24.83 -12.49
C LEU A 21 -13.67 -25.58 -11.18
N THR A 22 -12.44 -25.97 -10.82
CA THR A 22 -12.19 -26.44 -9.44
C THR A 22 -12.50 -25.32 -8.44
N GLU A 23 -12.94 -25.68 -7.24
CA GLU A 23 -13.30 -24.70 -6.20
C GLU A 23 -12.16 -23.69 -5.94
N LYS A 24 -10.91 -24.16 -5.96
CA LYS A 24 -9.72 -23.34 -5.76
C LYS A 24 -9.55 -22.28 -6.85
N GLU A 25 -9.84 -22.62 -8.09
CA GLU A 25 -9.75 -21.72 -9.23
C GLU A 25 -10.91 -20.73 -9.27
N ALA A 26 -12.12 -21.19 -8.96
CA ALA A 26 -13.30 -20.35 -8.81
C ALA A 26 -13.06 -19.26 -7.74
N TRP A 27 -12.59 -19.65 -6.55
CA TRP A 27 -12.23 -18.71 -5.49
C TRP A 27 -11.11 -17.74 -5.91
N GLY A 28 -10.12 -18.22 -6.67
CA GLY A 28 -9.05 -17.40 -7.24
C GLY A 28 -9.60 -16.30 -8.16
N LYS A 29 -10.50 -16.66 -9.08
CA LYS A 29 -11.14 -15.73 -10.03
C LYS A 29 -12.06 -14.73 -9.31
N ILE A 30 -12.89 -15.20 -8.37
CA ILE A 30 -13.74 -14.34 -7.54
C ILE A 30 -12.87 -13.29 -6.81
N LYS A 31 -11.81 -13.72 -6.13
CA LYS A 31 -10.90 -12.82 -5.40
C LYS A 31 -10.24 -11.81 -6.34
N ALA A 32 -9.90 -12.18 -7.56
CA ALA A 32 -9.36 -11.28 -8.57
C ALA A 32 -10.39 -10.22 -9.02
N MET A 33 -11.65 -10.60 -9.25
CA MET A 33 -12.72 -9.68 -9.62
C MET A 33 -12.96 -8.60 -8.57
N TYR A 34 -13.06 -8.99 -7.30
CA TYR A 34 -13.24 -8.03 -6.21
C TYR A 34 -12.02 -7.11 -6.01
N LYS A 35 -10.79 -7.61 -6.23
CA LYS A 35 -9.57 -6.77 -6.21
C LYS A 35 -9.54 -5.77 -7.38
N LYS A 36 -9.98 -6.18 -8.58
CA LYS A 36 -10.03 -5.31 -9.77
C LYS A 36 -11.04 -4.17 -9.59
N ALA A 37 -12.19 -4.47 -8.98
CA ALA A 37 -13.22 -3.49 -8.65
C ALA A 37 -12.85 -2.52 -7.50
N GLY A 38 -11.73 -2.76 -6.81
CA GLY A 38 -11.28 -1.93 -5.69
C GLY A 38 -12.07 -2.16 -4.39
N LEU A 39 -12.84 -3.25 -4.31
CA LEU A 39 -13.56 -3.67 -3.11
C LEU A 39 -12.62 -4.37 -2.11
N LEU A 40 -11.56 -5.00 -2.61
CA LEU A 40 -10.47 -5.55 -1.81
C LEU A 40 -9.20 -4.69 -1.91
N LYS A 41 -8.42 -4.67 -0.82
CA LYS A 41 -7.09 -4.05 -0.82
C LYS A 41 -6.18 -4.79 -1.80
N LYS A 42 -5.58 -4.04 -2.73
CA LYS A 42 -4.52 -4.57 -3.61
C LYS A 42 -3.27 -4.86 -2.77
N LYS A 43 -2.50 -5.90 -3.16
CA LYS A 43 -1.18 -6.14 -2.57
C LYS A 43 -0.36 -4.86 -2.72
N ARG A 44 0.19 -4.34 -1.61
CA ARG A 44 0.99 -3.12 -1.65
C ARG A 44 2.23 -3.38 -2.50
N ARG A 45 2.49 -2.48 -3.45
CA ARG A 45 3.75 -2.51 -4.22
C ARG A 45 4.91 -2.35 -3.25
N PRO A 46 6.00 -3.13 -3.40
CA PRO A 46 7.19 -2.94 -2.57
C PRO A 46 7.73 -1.52 -2.76
N ILE A 47 8.25 -0.94 -1.69
CA ILE A 47 8.86 0.39 -1.70
C ILE A 47 10.38 0.19 -1.68
N SER A 48 11.05 0.64 -2.73
CA SER A 48 12.51 0.62 -2.81
C SER A 48 13.04 2.01 -2.46
N LEU A 49 13.87 2.09 -1.43
CA LEU A 49 14.52 3.33 -1.02
C LEU A 49 15.86 3.43 -1.76
N VAL A 50 16.09 4.54 -2.45
CA VAL A 50 17.37 4.84 -3.12
C VAL A 50 17.99 6.03 -2.40
N VAL A 51 19.26 5.90 -1.99
CA VAL A 51 19.94 6.96 -1.24
C VAL A 51 20.67 7.88 -2.21
N ASN A 52 20.29 9.15 -2.25
CA ASN A 52 21.03 10.18 -2.96
C ASN A 52 22.31 10.51 -2.17
N THR A 53 23.46 10.51 -2.82
CA THR A 53 24.74 10.89 -2.21
C THR A 53 25.45 11.89 -3.13
N LYS A 54 26.46 12.60 -2.61
CA LYS A 54 27.20 13.62 -3.38
C LYS A 54 27.86 13.06 -4.65
N SER A 55 28.26 11.78 -4.63
CA SER A 55 28.80 11.06 -5.80
C SER A 55 27.72 10.39 -6.67
N GLY A 56 26.47 10.87 -6.60
CA GLY A 56 25.30 10.28 -7.27
C GLY A 56 24.46 9.37 -6.36
N SER A 57 23.37 8.83 -6.90
CA SER A 57 22.53 7.89 -6.17
C SER A 57 23.27 6.56 -5.97
N LYS A 58 23.52 6.18 -4.71
CA LYS A 58 23.92 4.79 -4.42
C LYS A 58 22.68 3.95 -4.68
N ALA A 59 22.70 3.19 -5.79
CA ALA A 59 21.83 2.04 -5.92
C ALA A 59 22.10 1.18 -4.68
N THR A 60 21.10 1.05 -3.81
CA THR A 60 21.04 -0.03 -2.83
C THR A 60 21.39 -1.30 -3.60
N LYS A 61 22.17 -2.24 -3.03
CA LYS A 61 22.70 -3.43 -3.73
C LYS A 61 21.66 -4.23 -4.57
N GLN A 62 20.38 -3.95 -4.37
CA GLN A 62 19.26 -4.54 -5.07
C GLN A 62 18.50 -3.47 -5.88
N GLN A 63 18.47 -3.64 -7.19
CA GLN A 63 17.65 -2.82 -8.09
C GLN A 63 16.16 -2.98 -7.73
N PRO A 64 15.34 -1.92 -7.88
CA PRO A 64 13.92 -2.00 -7.62
C PRO A 64 13.26 -3.01 -8.58
N GLY A 65 12.52 -3.97 -8.04
CA GLY A 65 11.75 -4.91 -8.85
C GLY A 65 10.69 -4.22 -9.71
N LYS A 66 10.31 -4.84 -10.84
CA LYS A 66 9.34 -4.27 -11.80
C LYS A 66 8.04 -3.85 -11.11
N GLY A 67 7.70 -2.57 -11.21
CA GLY A 67 6.49 -2.00 -10.59
C GLY A 67 6.61 -1.61 -9.11
N ALA A 68 7.81 -1.67 -8.52
CA ALA A 68 8.07 -1.10 -7.20
C ALA A 68 7.92 0.43 -7.20
N LYS A 69 7.54 0.99 -6.05
CA LYS A 69 7.58 2.45 -5.86
C LYS A 69 8.98 2.83 -5.40
N VAL A 70 9.68 3.65 -6.18
CA VAL A 70 10.99 4.17 -5.80
C VAL A 70 10.80 5.43 -4.96
N LYS A 71 11.43 5.49 -3.79
CA LYS A 71 11.56 6.72 -3.01
C LYS A 71 13.03 7.10 -2.95
N LEU A 72 13.35 8.27 -3.48
CA LEU A 72 14.67 8.86 -3.32
C LEU A 72 14.75 9.49 -1.93
N VAL A 73 15.76 9.12 -1.16
CA VAL A 73 15.98 9.59 0.21
C VAL A 73 17.40 10.13 0.34
N ASP A 74 17.62 11.05 1.28
CA ASP A 74 18.94 11.58 1.61
C ASP A 74 19.15 11.62 3.14
N LYS A 75 20.39 11.78 3.59
CA LYS A 75 20.78 11.91 4.99
C LYS A 75 20.09 13.08 5.69
N ARG A 76 19.94 14.23 5.04
CA ARG A 76 19.19 15.39 5.59
C ARG A 76 17.71 15.05 5.78
N MET A 77 17.10 14.39 4.79
CA MET A 77 15.72 13.92 4.89
C MET A 77 15.52 12.96 6.08
N LYS A 78 16.52 12.12 6.40
CA LYS A 78 16.49 11.28 7.61
C LYS A 78 16.49 12.10 8.90
N SER A 79 17.31 13.14 9.02
CA SER A 79 17.32 14.01 10.22
C SER A 79 16.02 14.78 10.36
N ASP A 80 15.48 15.31 9.27
CA ASP A 80 14.27 16.14 9.28
C ASP A 80 13.05 15.32 9.67
N LEU A 81 12.87 14.14 9.06
CA LEU A 81 11.79 13.21 9.40
C LEU A 81 11.89 12.73 10.86
N ARG A 82 13.12 12.54 11.36
CA ARG A 82 13.35 12.19 12.77
C ARG A 82 12.96 13.34 13.70
N GLY A 83 13.29 14.58 13.34
CA GLY A 83 12.89 15.79 14.06
C GLY A 83 11.37 15.95 14.12
N GLN A 84 10.71 15.83 12.96
CA GLN A 84 9.25 15.87 12.85
C GLN A 84 8.58 14.77 13.68
N ALA A 85 9.09 13.54 13.64
CA ALA A 85 8.55 12.44 14.45
C ALA A 85 8.66 12.71 15.96
N ARG A 86 9.80 13.25 16.42
CA ARG A 86 9.99 13.66 17.82
C ARG A 86 9.04 14.79 18.22
N ALA A 87 8.88 15.80 17.37
CA ALA A 87 7.95 16.91 17.62
C ALA A 87 6.49 16.43 17.67
N ALA A 88 6.08 15.55 16.76
CA ALA A 88 4.76 14.95 16.73
C ALA A 88 4.48 14.08 17.98
N ALA A 89 5.48 13.31 18.44
CA ALA A 89 5.38 12.53 19.67
C ALA A 89 5.17 13.43 20.90
N ARG A 90 5.94 14.53 21.01
CA ARG A 90 5.76 15.53 22.08
C ARG A 90 4.37 16.17 22.05
N LYS A 91 3.86 16.52 20.87
CA LYS A 91 2.51 17.08 20.70
C LYS A 91 1.42 16.08 21.11
N ARG A 92 1.59 14.79 20.80
CA ARG A 92 0.66 13.72 21.21
C ARG A 92 0.69 13.45 22.72
N GLY A 93 1.84 13.57 23.37
CA GLY A 93 1.98 13.38 24.83
C GLY A 93 1.34 14.50 25.66
N ARG A 94 1.33 15.74 25.16
CA ARG A 94 0.75 16.90 25.87
C ARG A 94 -0.79 16.89 25.96
N GLY A 95 -1.48 16.01 25.23
CA GLY A 95 -2.96 15.94 25.23
C GLY A 95 -3.59 14.89 26.15
N ARG A 96 -2.80 14.06 26.85
CA ARG A 96 -3.33 12.97 27.71
C ARG A 96 -3.07 13.14 29.21
N GLY A 97 -2.36 14.19 29.63
CA GLY A 97 -2.00 14.43 31.04
C GLY A 97 -2.67 15.63 31.70
N GLY A 98 -3.66 16.26 31.08
CA GLY A 98 -4.32 17.48 31.58
C GLY A 98 -5.77 17.26 32.05
N ARG A 99 -6.06 16.12 32.67
CA ARG A 99 -7.27 15.91 33.47
C ARG A 99 -6.86 15.37 34.83
N ARG A 100 -6.39 16.27 35.67
CA ARG A 100 -6.48 16.21 37.13
C ARG A 100 -6.77 17.62 37.59
#